data_AF-A0A7S1NQC6-F1
#
_entry.id   AF-A0A7S1NQC6-F1
#
_cell.length_a   1.000
_cell.length_b   1.000
_cell.length_c   1.000
_cell.angle_alpha   90.00
_cell.angle_beta   90.00
_cell.angle_gamma   90.00
#
_symmetry.space_group_name_H-M   'P 1'
#
loop_
_entity.id
_entity.type
_entity.pdbx_description
1 polymer ?
#
loop_
_entity_poly.entity_id
_entity_poly.type
_entity_poly.pdbx_seq_one_letter_code
_entity_poly.pdbx_strand_id
1 'polypeptide(L)'
;CLPFLRSLGCCHGDRAEAVRLVRAGKYVGCIPGGAREGMRRPGVAYTLDWDGRDGFAHVAQEAQCDVYPCHLVNQEEMAFQLLHWLCQCLGVAALYALLRRQLPERAARSLDKWAQLLWYISCNVFFVFAIPMPVNVTLVIGDPIPWDAAPDPAGLAALCRAALPQLLLKHQGGPSPGGLS
;
A
#
# COMPACT_ATOMS: atom_id res chain seq x y z
N CYS A 1 16.73 10.94 -6.43
CA CYS A 1 16.55 9.49 -6.64
C CYS A 1 17.91 8.91 -7.04
N LEU A 2 18.31 7.74 -6.54
CA LEU A 2 19.60 7.14 -6.94
C LEU A 2 19.57 6.82 -8.45
N PRO A 3 20.69 6.94 -9.20
CA PRO A 3 20.70 6.78 -10.65
C PRO A 3 20.11 5.45 -11.15
N PHE A 4 20.40 4.34 -10.46
CA PHE A 4 19.88 3.02 -10.83
C PHE A 4 18.36 2.89 -10.59
N LEU A 5 17.82 3.56 -9.58
CA LEU A 5 16.37 3.58 -9.33
C LEU A 5 15.64 4.34 -10.42
N ARG A 6 16.25 5.41 -10.96
CA ARG A 6 15.68 6.18 -12.07
C ARG A 6 15.58 5.34 -13.35
N SER A 7 16.56 4.48 -13.64
CA SER A 7 16.46 3.54 -14.78
C SER A 7 15.38 2.47 -14.59
N LEU A 8 15.01 2.16 -13.34
CA LEU A 8 13.89 1.27 -13.02
C LEU A 8 12.52 1.99 -13.00
N GLY A 9 12.48 3.27 -13.40
CA GLY A 9 11.25 4.06 -13.44
C GLY A 9 10.89 4.75 -12.12
N CYS A 10 11.72 4.66 -11.08
CA CYS A 10 11.46 5.36 -9.82
C CYS A 10 11.76 6.86 -9.96
N CYS A 11 10.76 7.70 -9.69
CA CYS A 11 10.93 9.15 -9.60
C CYS A 11 11.10 9.59 -8.14
N HIS A 12 11.41 10.87 -7.94
CA HIS A 12 11.33 11.43 -6.59
C HIS A 12 9.87 11.53 -6.16
N GLY A 13 9.58 11.26 -4.89
CA GLY A 13 8.22 11.33 -4.33
C GLY A 13 7.77 12.76 -4.07
N ASP A 14 7.84 13.61 -5.09
CA ASP A 14 7.42 15.02 -5.06
C ASP A 14 6.25 15.26 -6.02
N ARG A 15 5.33 16.16 -5.62
CA ARG A 15 4.12 16.47 -6.40
C ARG A 15 4.47 17.11 -7.74
N ALA A 16 5.41 18.06 -7.75
CA ALA A 16 5.78 18.77 -8.98
C ALA A 16 6.41 17.83 -10.01
N GLU A 17 7.23 16.88 -9.56
CA GLU A 17 7.80 15.84 -10.43
C GLU A 17 6.73 14.90 -10.98
N ALA A 18 5.75 14.49 -10.15
CA ALA A 18 4.63 13.67 -10.59
C ALA A 18 3.79 14.39 -11.65
N VAL A 19 3.43 15.66 -11.44
CA VAL A 19 2.70 16.49 -12.42
C VAL A 19 3.48 16.61 -13.72
N ARG A 20 4.79 16.86 -13.64
CA ARG A 20 5.67 16.94 -14.82
C ARG A 20 5.66 15.64 -15.63
N LEU A 21 5.71 14.48 -14.97
CA LEU A 21 5.70 13.17 -15.62
C LEU A 21 4.35 12.87 -16.27
N VAL A 22 3.25 13.13 -15.58
CA VAL A 22 1.89 12.95 -16.12
C VAL A 22 1.69 13.83 -17.36
N ARG A 23 2.05 15.12 -17.30
CA ARG A 23 1.97 16.03 -18.45
C ARG A 23 2.86 15.61 -19.62
N ALA A 24 3.93 14.86 -19.36
CA ALA A 24 4.78 14.25 -20.38
C ALA A 24 4.22 12.92 -20.95
N GLY A 25 2.97 12.57 -20.62
CA GLY A 25 2.29 11.35 -21.08
C GLY A 25 2.80 10.08 -20.40
N LYS A 26 3.35 10.17 -19.18
CA LYS A 26 3.81 9.00 -18.40
C LYS A 26 2.78 8.62 -17.35
N TYR A 27 2.63 7.31 -17.12
CA TYR A 27 1.86 6.79 -16.00
C TYR A 27 2.68 6.89 -14.70
N VAL A 28 2.03 7.37 -13.64
CA VAL A 28 2.65 7.51 -12.31
C VAL A 28 1.84 6.68 -11.32
N GLY A 29 2.48 5.65 -10.76
CA GLY A 29 1.90 4.84 -9.69
C GLY A 29 2.18 5.44 -8.32
N CYS A 30 1.20 5.39 -7.42
CA CYS A 30 1.39 5.79 -6.03
C CYS A 30 0.72 4.79 -5.07
N ILE A 31 1.29 4.65 -3.87
CA ILE A 31 0.73 3.84 -2.78
C ILE A 31 0.40 4.81 -1.65
N PRO A 32 -0.86 5.27 -1.53
CA PRO A 32 -1.22 6.35 -0.60
C PRO A 32 -0.97 6.00 0.88
N GLY A 33 -1.16 4.75 1.30
CA GLY A 33 -0.85 4.28 2.66
C GLY A 33 0.65 4.04 2.93
N GLY A 34 1.47 3.99 1.88
CA GLY A 34 2.91 3.74 1.96
C GLY A 34 3.29 2.47 2.73
N ALA A 35 4.46 2.48 3.38
CA ALA A 35 4.98 1.33 4.13
C ALA A 35 4.08 0.87 5.29
N ARG A 36 3.20 1.73 5.81
CA ARG A 36 2.25 1.36 6.87
C ARG A 36 1.16 0.41 6.38
N GLU A 37 0.82 0.47 5.10
CA GLU A 37 -0.16 -0.43 4.50
C GLU A 37 0.40 -1.86 4.41
N GLY A 38 1.68 -2.01 4.03
CA GLY A 38 2.36 -3.31 3.95
C GLY A 38 2.74 -3.94 5.30
N MET A 39 2.62 -3.22 6.41
CA MET A 39 2.89 -3.73 7.77
C MET A 39 1.65 -4.28 8.48
N ARG A 40 0.48 -4.26 7.84
CA ARG A 40 -0.76 -4.73 8.47
C ARG A 40 -0.77 -6.25 8.61
N ARG A 41 -1.56 -6.73 9.58
CA ARG A 41 -1.69 -8.17 9.84
C ARG A 41 -2.41 -8.84 8.66
N PRO A 42 -1.94 -10.01 8.21
CA PRO A 42 -2.75 -10.98 7.49
C PRO A 42 -4.10 -11.19 8.21
N GLY A 43 -5.22 -11.04 7.51
CA GLY A 43 -6.57 -11.24 8.04
C GLY A 43 -7.34 -9.99 8.49
N VAL A 44 -6.70 -8.81 8.57
CA VAL A 44 -7.39 -7.48 8.54
C VAL A 44 -7.15 -6.76 7.22
N ALA A 45 -6.92 -7.57 6.18
CA ALA A 45 -7.02 -7.14 4.80
C ALA A 45 -8.29 -6.30 4.65
N TYR A 46 -8.22 -5.25 3.82
CA TYR A 46 -9.35 -4.41 3.40
C TYR A 46 -9.69 -3.19 4.25
N THR A 47 -8.96 -2.88 5.34
CA THR A 47 -9.04 -1.52 5.92
C THR A 47 -8.00 -0.61 5.25
N LEU A 48 -8.47 0.30 4.39
CA LEU A 48 -7.63 1.38 3.83
C LEU A 48 -7.44 2.45 4.90
N ASP A 49 -6.21 2.82 5.20
CA ASP A 49 -5.89 3.92 6.10
C ASP A 49 -4.77 4.74 5.50
N TRP A 50 -5.16 5.85 4.89
CA TRP A 50 -4.22 6.75 4.24
C TRP A 50 -3.78 7.87 5.18
N ASP A 51 -4.24 7.91 6.44
CA ASP A 51 -3.83 8.93 7.43
C ASP A 51 -4.01 10.37 6.89
N GLY A 52 -5.09 10.60 6.12
CA GLY A 52 -5.38 11.87 5.45
C GLY A 52 -4.47 12.22 4.27
N ARG A 53 -3.63 11.30 3.78
CA ARG A 53 -2.75 11.53 2.63
C ARG A 53 -3.54 11.53 1.32
N ASP A 54 -3.59 12.68 0.69
CA ASP A 54 -4.31 13.00 -0.55
C ASP A 54 -3.38 13.54 -1.65
N GLY A 55 -2.06 13.37 -1.50
CA GLY A 55 -1.08 13.95 -2.42
C GLY A 55 -1.27 13.55 -3.88
N PHE A 56 -1.78 12.35 -4.14
CA PHE A 56 -2.10 11.91 -5.49
C PHE A 56 -3.32 12.63 -6.08
N ALA A 57 -4.31 12.98 -5.25
CA ALA A 57 -5.50 13.70 -5.69
C ALA A 57 -5.17 15.14 -6.07
N HIS A 58 -4.25 15.78 -5.35
CA HIS A 58 -3.69 17.07 -5.76
C HIS A 58 -3.01 16.99 -7.12
N VAL A 59 -2.19 15.97 -7.35
CA VAL A 59 -1.51 15.76 -8.64
C VAL A 59 -2.52 15.53 -9.75
N ALA A 60 -3.56 14.73 -9.50
CA ALA A 60 -4.62 14.45 -10.47
C ALA A 60 -5.36 15.72 -10.91
N GLN A 61 -5.75 16.58 -9.97
CA GLN A 61 -6.42 17.85 -10.27
C GLN A 61 -5.47 18.84 -10.96
N GLU A 62 -4.21 18.96 -10.52
CA GLU A 62 -3.24 19.89 -11.11
C GLU A 62 -2.80 19.47 -12.53
N ALA A 63 -2.68 18.17 -12.77
CA ALA A 63 -2.33 17.61 -14.07
C ALA A 63 -3.56 17.36 -14.97
N GLN A 64 -4.77 17.53 -14.44
CA GLN A 64 -6.05 17.24 -15.09
C GLN A 64 -6.09 15.81 -15.67
N CYS A 65 -5.73 14.82 -14.84
CA CYS A 65 -5.67 13.42 -15.23
C CYS A 65 -6.54 12.52 -14.35
N ASP A 66 -7.18 11.53 -14.97
CA ASP A 66 -8.03 10.58 -14.26
C ASP A 66 -7.21 9.64 -13.37
N VAL A 67 -7.81 9.25 -12.25
CA VAL A 67 -7.20 8.32 -11.29
C VAL A 67 -7.75 6.92 -11.53
N TYR A 68 -6.84 5.95 -11.68
CA TYR A 68 -7.19 4.53 -11.83
C TYR A 68 -6.90 3.81 -10.51
N PRO A 69 -7.93 3.43 -9.73
CA PRO A 69 -7.74 2.65 -8.51
C PRO A 69 -7.27 1.24 -8.89
N CYS A 70 -6.14 0.84 -8.31
CA CYS A 70 -5.52 -0.47 -8.56
C CYS A 70 -5.47 -1.28 -7.28
N HIS A 71 -5.73 -2.59 -7.39
CA HIS A 71 -5.61 -3.53 -6.29
C HIS A 71 -4.89 -4.81 -6.73
N LEU A 72 -3.99 -5.32 -5.88
CA LEU A 72 -3.26 -6.57 -6.11
C LEU A 72 -3.81 -7.67 -5.21
N VAL A 73 -4.41 -8.68 -5.83
CA VAL A 73 -4.96 -9.86 -5.15
C VAL A 73 -3.83 -10.89 -4.94
N ASN A 74 -3.79 -11.51 -3.76
CA ASN A 74 -2.82 -12.54 -3.34
C ASN A 74 -1.34 -12.11 -3.29
N GLN A 75 -1.03 -10.82 -3.40
CA GLN A 75 0.35 -10.33 -3.31
C GLN A 75 1.01 -10.68 -1.97
N GLU A 76 0.25 -10.65 -0.87
CA GLU A 76 0.79 -10.99 0.46
C GLU A 76 1.06 -12.50 0.64
N GLU A 77 0.40 -13.34 -0.17
CA GLU A 77 0.52 -14.80 -0.10
C GLU A 77 1.69 -15.34 -0.94
N MET A 78 2.31 -14.50 -1.79
CA MET A 78 3.37 -14.92 -2.73
C MET A 78 4.61 -15.51 -2.04
N ALA A 79 4.85 -15.14 -0.79
CA ALA A 79 6.04 -15.49 -0.05
C ALA A 79 5.67 -15.75 1.41
N PHE A 80 5.84 -16.99 1.86
CA PHE A 80 5.69 -17.31 3.28
C PHE A 80 6.91 -16.79 4.04
N GLN A 81 6.69 -15.71 4.79
CA GLN A 81 7.72 -15.08 5.62
C GLN A 81 7.70 -15.70 7.02
N LEU A 82 8.55 -16.72 7.25
CA LEU A 82 8.59 -17.46 8.52
C LEU A 82 8.75 -16.54 9.74
N LEU A 83 9.64 -15.55 9.69
CA LEU A 83 9.86 -14.62 10.79
C LEU A 83 8.62 -13.75 11.05
N HIS A 84 7.94 -13.29 9.99
CA HIS A 84 6.70 -12.54 10.12
C HIS A 84 5.60 -13.39 10.76
N TRP A 85 5.45 -14.64 10.32
CA TRP A 85 4.52 -15.60 10.91
C TRP A 85 4.83 -15.85 12.40
N LEU A 86 6.09 -16.08 12.77
CA LEU A 86 6.52 -16.24 14.17
C LEU A 86 6.21 -15.00 15.01
N CYS A 87 6.51 -13.80 14.52
CA CYS A 87 6.17 -12.56 15.22
C CYS A 87 4.66 -12.42 15.46
N GLN A 88 3.82 -12.92 14.55
CA GLN A 88 2.38 -12.96 14.75
C GLN A 88 1.96 -14.01 15.79
N CYS A 89 2.49 -15.23 15.72
CA CYS A 89 2.24 -16.27 16.72
C CYS A 89 2.63 -15.83 18.14
N LEU A 90 3.73 -15.08 18.26
CA LEU A 90 4.21 -14.53 19.54
C LEU A 90 3.45 -13.27 20.00
N GLY A 91 2.43 -12.82 19.25
CA GLY A 91 1.62 -11.66 19.63
C GLY A 91 2.35 -10.31 19.52
N VAL A 92 3.48 -10.24 18.82
CA VAL A 92 4.26 -8.99 18.65
C VAL A 92 3.41 -7.90 18.01
N ALA A 93 2.56 -8.25 17.05
CA ALA A 93 1.63 -7.31 16.43
C ALA A 93 0.55 -6.81 17.42
N ALA A 94 0.15 -7.62 18.41
CA ALA A 94 -0.80 -7.21 19.45
C ALA A 94 -0.13 -6.28 20.46
N LEU A 95 1.09 -6.62 20.86
CA LEU A 95 1.93 -5.80 21.71
C LEU A 95 2.20 -4.44 21.05
N TYR A 96 2.57 -4.41 19.76
CA TYR A 96 2.76 -3.18 19.01
C TYR A 96 1.49 -2.31 19.00
N ALA A 97 0.32 -2.90 18.71
CA ALA A 97 -0.95 -2.17 18.70
C ALA A 97 -1.31 -1.59 20.08
N LEU A 98 -1.03 -2.35 21.15
CA LEU A 98 -1.26 -1.91 22.53
C LEU A 98 -0.30 -0.78 22.94
N LEU A 99 0.99 -0.93 22.66
CA LEU A 99 2.00 0.09 22.93
C LEU A 99 1.70 1.38 22.16
N ARG A 100 1.34 1.28 20.88
CA ARG A 100 0.99 2.45 20.07
C ARG A 100 -0.22 3.20 20.61
N ARG A 101 -1.19 2.51 21.23
CA ARG A 101 -2.36 3.14 21.87
C ARG A 101 -2.03 3.83 23.19
N GLN A 102 -1.06 3.33 23.94
CA GLN A 102 -0.69 3.86 25.26
C GLN A 102 0.40 4.93 25.21
N LEU A 103 1.17 4.99 24.13
CA LEU A 103 2.29 5.92 24.01
C LEU A 103 1.85 7.32 23.52
N PRO A 104 2.48 8.40 24.02
CA PRO A 104 2.28 9.74 23.47
C PRO A 104 2.74 9.81 22.01
N GLU A 105 2.14 10.69 21.22
CA GLU A 105 2.30 10.73 19.75
C GLU A 105 3.76 10.77 19.25
N ARG A 106 4.66 11.42 19.99
CA ARG A 106 6.09 11.46 19.61
C ARG A 106 6.77 10.10 19.76
N ALA A 107 6.44 9.38 20.84
CA ALA A 107 6.95 8.04 21.09
C ALA A 107 6.30 7.03 20.14
N ALA A 108 4.99 7.14 19.90
CA ALA A 108 4.28 6.32 18.92
C ALA A 108 4.86 6.48 17.51
N ARG A 109 5.15 7.72 17.06
CA ARG A 109 5.83 7.95 15.76
C ARG A 109 7.23 7.36 15.70
N SER A 110 7.96 7.36 16.81
CA SER A 110 9.30 6.77 16.88
C SER A 110 9.22 5.25 16.83
N LEU A 111 8.26 4.65 17.56
CA LEU A 111 7.94 3.23 17.48
C LEU A 111 7.54 2.82 16.06
N ASP A 112 6.67 3.58 15.39
CA ASP A 112 6.27 3.35 13.99
C ASP A 112 7.50 3.30 13.06
N LYS A 113 8.50 4.18 13.26
CA LYS A 113 9.73 4.20 12.45
C LYS A 113 10.60 2.98 12.68
N TRP A 114 10.79 2.58 13.95
CA TRP A 114 11.53 1.38 14.29
C TRP A 114 10.86 0.12 13.78
N ALA A 115 9.54 0.03 13.92
CA ALA A 115 8.76 -1.08 13.39
C ALA A 115 8.87 -1.14 11.85
N GLN A 116 8.81 0.00 11.15
CA GLN A 116 9.02 0.08 9.69
C GLN A 116 10.43 -0.34 9.28
N LEU A 117 11.46 0.08 10.03
CA LEU A 117 12.84 -0.32 9.76
C LEU A 117 13.02 -1.83 9.95
N LEU A 118 12.52 -2.38 11.06
CA LEU A 118 12.58 -3.82 11.34
C LEU A 118 11.79 -4.61 10.30
N TRP A 119 10.62 -4.12 9.88
CA TRP A 119 9.85 -4.71 8.79
C TRP A 119 10.64 -4.67 7.48
N TYR A 120 11.23 -3.54 7.10
CA TYR A 120 12.05 -3.41 5.91
C TYR A 120 13.26 -4.36 5.93
N ILE A 121 13.98 -4.44 7.05
CA ILE A 121 15.07 -5.40 7.25
C ILE A 121 14.54 -6.83 7.14
N SER A 122 13.39 -7.13 7.75
CA SER A 122 12.78 -8.45 7.67
C SER A 122 12.45 -8.84 6.23
N CYS A 123 11.80 -7.96 5.46
CA CYS A 123 11.42 -8.22 4.08
C CYS A 123 12.60 -8.27 3.11
N ASN A 124 13.73 -7.59 3.38
CA ASN A 124 14.90 -7.58 2.48
C ASN A 124 15.95 -8.62 2.86
N VAL A 125 16.29 -8.75 4.14
CA VAL A 125 17.32 -9.68 4.62
C VAL A 125 16.77 -11.11 4.69
N PHE A 126 15.52 -11.28 5.12
CA PHE A 126 14.91 -12.60 5.21
C PHE A 126 14.12 -12.98 3.95
N PHE A 127 14.19 -12.18 2.88
CA PHE A 127 13.72 -12.61 1.55
C PHE A 127 14.37 -13.93 1.11
N VAL A 128 15.64 -14.14 1.48
CA VAL A 128 16.38 -15.38 1.21
C VAL A 128 15.78 -16.59 1.93
N PHE A 129 15.06 -16.36 3.03
CA PHE A 129 14.37 -17.40 3.81
C PHE A 129 12.86 -17.44 3.54
N ALA A 130 12.35 -16.59 2.64
CA ALA A 130 10.96 -16.60 2.29
C ALA A 130 10.69 -17.77 1.35
N ILE A 131 9.73 -18.62 1.70
CA ILE A 131 9.35 -19.77 0.87
C ILE A 131 8.39 -19.23 -0.20
N PRO A 132 8.73 -19.28 -1.50
CA PRO A 132 7.83 -18.83 -2.55
C PRO A 132 6.62 -19.77 -2.61
N MET A 133 5.43 -19.20 -2.61
CA MET A 133 4.18 -19.96 -2.70
C MET A 133 3.59 -19.82 -4.10
N PRO A 134 3.14 -20.92 -4.72
CA PRO A 134 2.50 -20.86 -6.03
C PRO A 134 1.08 -20.31 -5.89
N VAL A 135 0.95 -18.99 -5.92
CA VAL A 135 -0.34 -18.28 -5.90
C VAL A 135 -0.49 -17.38 -7.13
N ASN A 136 -1.71 -17.23 -7.62
CA ASN A 136 -2.01 -16.32 -8.72
C ASN A 136 -2.07 -14.89 -8.19
N VAL A 137 -1.10 -14.06 -8.55
CA VAL A 137 -1.12 -12.63 -8.28
C VAL A 137 -1.84 -11.93 -9.42
N THR A 138 -2.94 -11.25 -9.09
CA THR A 138 -3.78 -10.57 -10.08
C THR A 138 -3.83 -9.07 -9.79
N LEU A 139 -3.42 -8.25 -10.76
CA LEU A 139 -3.66 -6.81 -10.73
C LEU A 139 -5.04 -6.51 -11.29
N VAL A 140 -5.91 -5.98 -10.44
CA VAL A 140 -7.24 -5.49 -10.80
C VAL A 140 -7.15 -3.98 -10.92
N ILE A 141 -7.54 -3.46 -12.08
CA ILE A 141 -7.64 -2.02 -12.35
C ILE A 141 -9.13 -1.68 -12.40
N GLY A 142 -9.55 -0.72 -11.58
CA GLY A 142 -10.91 -0.22 -11.58
C GLY A 142 -11.20 0.81 -12.66
N ASP A 143 -12.45 1.23 -12.73
CA ASP A 143 -12.90 2.27 -13.64
C ASP A 143 -12.20 3.61 -13.34
N PRO A 144 -11.95 4.44 -14.36
CA PRO A 144 -11.34 5.76 -14.17
C PRO A 144 -12.23 6.64 -13.30
N ILE A 145 -11.61 7.31 -12.33
CA ILE A 145 -12.24 8.36 -11.53
C ILE A 145 -11.75 9.70 -12.11
N PRO A 146 -12.64 10.50 -12.73
CA PRO A 146 -12.28 11.78 -13.30
C PRO A 146 -11.67 12.73 -12.27
N TRP A 147 -10.69 13.53 -12.69
CA TRP A 147 -10.02 14.49 -11.80
C TRP A 147 -10.98 15.57 -11.23
N ASP A 148 -12.06 15.86 -11.95
CA ASP A 148 -13.10 16.83 -11.60
C ASP A 148 -14.32 16.20 -10.90
N ALA A 149 -14.26 14.90 -10.58
CA ALA A 149 -15.34 14.19 -9.88
C ALA A 149 -15.65 14.74 -8.47
N ALA A 150 -14.73 15.53 -7.91
CA ALA A 150 -14.92 16.26 -6.66
C ALA A 150 -14.30 17.67 -6.76
N PRO A 151 -14.89 18.67 -6.07
CA PRO A 151 -14.38 20.04 -6.11
C PRO A 151 -13.04 20.21 -5.38
N ASP A 152 -12.70 19.30 -4.47
CA ASP A 152 -11.50 19.36 -3.64
C ASP A 152 -10.69 18.05 -3.70
N PRO A 153 -9.35 18.11 -3.50
CA PRO A 153 -8.49 16.93 -3.52
C PRO A 153 -8.87 15.87 -2.47
N ALA A 154 -9.32 16.31 -1.29
CA ALA A 154 -9.71 15.38 -0.23
C ALA A 154 -10.99 14.63 -0.59
N GLY A 155 -11.97 15.29 -1.22
CA GLY A 155 -13.15 14.67 -1.81
C GLY A 155 -12.79 13.63 -2.87
N LEU A 156 -11.87 13.94 -3.78
CA LEU A 156 -11.40 12.99 -4.80
C LEU A 156 -10.71 11.78 -4.18
N ALA A 157 -9.90 12.00 -3.14
CA ALA A 157 -9.27 10.92 -2.39
C ALA A 157 -10.31 10.04 -1.68
N ALA A 158 -11.36 10.62 -1.12
CA ALA A 158 -12.45 9.87 -0.50
C ALA A 158 -13.21 8.99 -1.51
N LEU A 159 -13.48 9.50 -2.73
CA LEU A 159 -14.08 8.72 -3.81
C LEU A 159 -13.20 7.53 -4.20
N CYS A 160 -11.89 7.76 -4.38
CA CYS A 160 -10.93 6.70 -4.68
C CYS A 160 -10.89 5.62 -3.57
N ARG A 161 -10.93 6.06 -2.30
CA ARG A 161 -10.98 5.16 -1.15
C ARG A 161 -12.27 4.35 -1.11
N ALA A 162 -13.39 4.90 -1.54
CA ALA A 162 -14.67 4.21 -1.60
C ALA A 162 -14.75 3.21 -2.77
N ALA A 163 -14.05 3.47 -3.88
CA ALA A 163 -14.00 2.59 -5.05
C ALA A 163 -13.16 1.32 -4.82
N LEU A 164 -12.07 1.41 -4.07
CA LEU A 164 -11.16 0.28 -3.84
C LEU A 164 -11.83 -0.95 -3.17
N PRO A 165 -12.64 -0.83 -2.10
CA PRO A 165 -13.41 -1.95 -1.54
C PRO A 165 -14.33 -2.66 -2.54
N GLN A 166 -14.85 -1.95 -3.54
CA GLN A 166 -15.72 -2.56 -4.54
C GLN A 166 -14.92 -3.44 -5.51
N LEU A 167 -13.66 -3.07 -5.80
CA LEU A 167 -12.73 -3.91 -6.55
C LEU A 167 -12.33 -5.17 -5.77
N LEU A 168 -12.22 -5.05 -4.44
CA LEU A 168 -11.92 -6.17 -3.55
C LEU A 168 -13.04 -7.22 -3.60
N LEU A 169 -14.30 -6.81 -3.39
CA LEU A 169 -15.44 -7.73 -3.34
C LEU A 169 -15.73 -8.39 -4.69
N LYS A 170 -15.53 -7.67 -5.80
CA LYS A 170 -15.81 -8.17 -7.15
C LYS A 170 -14.81 -9.24 -7.61
N HIS A 171 -13.59 -9.23 -7.07
CA HIS A 171 -12.50 -10.12 -7.51
C HIS A 171 -12.01 -11.10 -6.44
N GLN A 172 -12.63 -11.12 -5.25
CA GLN A 172 -12.54 -12.22 -4.28
C GLN A 172 -13.32 -13.47 -4.76
N GLY A 173 -13.01 -13.92 -5.97
CA GLY A 173 -13.54 -15.16 -6.55
C GLY A 173 -12.88 -16.37 -5.90
N GLY A 174 -13.46 -16.83 -4.79
CA GLY A 174 -13.28 -18.17 -4.21
C GLY A 174 -11.97 -18.38 -3.44
N PRO A 175 -11.97 -19.27 -2.43
CA PRO A 175 -10.74 -19.65 -1.72
C PRO A 175 -9.74 -20.21 -2.75
N SER A 176 -8.49 -19.77 -2.65
CA SER A 176 -7.37 -20.44 -3.33
C SER A 176 -7.48 -21.94 -3.02
N PRO A 177 -7.42 -22.85 -4.01
CA PRO A 177 -7.56 -24.30 -3.81
C PRO A 177 -6.39 -24.96 -3.04
N GLY A 178 -5.64 -24.18 -2.25
CA GLY A 178 -4.57 -24.64 -1.37
C GLY A 178 -4.46 -23.86 -0.06
N GLY A 179 -5.48 -23.07 0.32
CA GLY A 179 -5.51 -22.40 1.62
C GLY A 179 -5.70 -23.41 2.73
N LEU A 180 -4.61 -23.77 3.42
CA LEU A 180 -4.66 -24.53 4.66
C LEU A 180 -5.40 -23.69 5.71
N SER A 181 -6.64 -24.11 5.98
CA SER A 181 -7.48 -23.75 7.13
C SER A 181 -6.84 -24.11 8.46
#